data_AF-A0A177P6T1-F1
#
_entry.id   AF-A0A177P6T1-F1
#
_cell.length_a   1.000
_cell.length_b   1.000
_cell.length_c   1.000
_cell.angle_alpha   90.00
_cell.angle_beta   90.00
_cell.angle_gamma   90.00
#
_symmetry.space_group_name_H-M   'P 1'
#
loop_
_entity.id
_entity.type
_entity.pdbx_description
1 polymer ?
#
loop_
_entity_poly.entity_id
_entity_poly.type
_entity_poly.pdbx_seq_one_letter_code
_entity_poly.pdbx_strand_id
1 'polypeptide(L)'
;MSFVSLAARALEANFRLWGRDAIYRPAPGSSVGVPCRIIVDRSSDAAEIGAANFVAKRARVEVRRLQVASPAKSGVFEAAAVVENAQTLVAGETFTIVAAPRCEDDDAAVWTCLCDPSGPL
;
A
#
# COMPACT_ATOMS: atom_id res chain seq x y z
N MET A 1 -14.24 -28.09 3.11
CA MET A 1 -13.43 -26.86 2.91
C MET A 1 -14.26 -25.90 2.09
N SER A 2 -14.59 -24.72 2.63
CA SER A 2 -15.36 -23.70 1.89
C SER A 2 -14.41 -22.87 1.01
N PHE A 3 -14.90 -22.34 -0.10
CA PHE A 3 -14.16 -21.44 -0.99
C PHE A 3 -13.58 -20.22 -0.24
N VAL A 4 -14.31 -19.71 0.76
CA VAL A 4 -13.88 -18.64 1.66
C VAL A 4 -12.54 -18.96 2.36
N SER A 5 -12.30 -20.23 2.71
CA SER A 5 -11.04 -20.65 3.34
C SER A 5 -9.85 -20.72 2.39
N LEU A 6 -10.10 -20.93 1.08
CA LEU A 6 -9.06 -20.96 0.07
C LEU A 6 -8.65 -19.54 -0.35
N ALA A 7 -9.62 -18.65 -0.53
CA ALA A 7 -9.38 -17.24 -0.85
C ALA A 7 -8.54 -16.54 0.23
N ALA A 8 -8.89 -16.73 1.50
CA ALA A 8 -8.11 -16.17 2.62
C ALA A 8 -6.66 -16.68 2.64
N ARG A 9 -6.44 -17.97 2.34
CA ARG A 9 -5.08 -18.55 2.27
C ARG A 9 -4.29 -18.04 1.08
N ALA A 10 -4.93 -17.88 -0.08
CA ALA A 10 -4.29 -17.30 -1.27
C ALA A 10 -3.88 -15.84 -1.01
N LEU A 11 -4.75 -15.06 -0.35
CA LEU A 11 -4.44 -13.70 0.05
C LEU A 11 -3.25 -13.64 1.00
N GLU A 12 -3.23 -14.50 2.02
CA GLU A 12 -2.10 -14.59 2.94
C GLU A 12 -0.79 -14.94 2.23
N ALA A 13 -0.82 -15.88 1.28
CA ALA A 13 0.33 -16.24 0.47
C ALA A 13 0.84 -15.06 -0.38
N ASN A 14 -0.06 -14.30 -1.01
CA ASN A 14 0.29 -13.10 -1.77
C ASN A 14 0.99 -12.05 -0.90
N PHE A 15 0.43 -11.73 0.27
CA PHE A 15 1.05 -10.79 1.20
C PHE A 15 2.37 -11.32 1.76
N ARG A 16 2.54 -12.64 1.90
CA ARG A 16 3.81 -13.23 2.32
C ARG A 16 4.89 -13.08 1.25
N LEU A 17 4.55 -13.31 -0.02
CA LEU A 17 5.48 -13.28 -1.14
C LEU A 17 5.85 -11.85 -1.57
N TRP A 18 4.83 -11.00 -1.77
CA TRP A 18 4.98 -9.66 -2.34
C TRP A 18 4.94 -8.55 -1.29
N GLY A 19 4.31 -8.80 -0.15
CA GLY A 19 4.15 -7.80 0.89
C GLY A 19 5.48 -7.44 1.56
N ARG A 20 5.56 -6.20 2.03
CA ARG A 20 6.69 -5.63 2.76
C ARG A 20 6.21 -5.05 4.07
N ASP A 21 7.04 -5.18 5.09
CA ASP A 21 6.69 -4.72 6.43
C ASP A 21 6.71 -3.18 6.47
N ALA A 22 5.67 -2.62 7.07
CA ALA A 22 5.47 -1.19 7.16
C ALA A 22 4.76 -0.83 8.47
N ILE A 23 4.80 0.45 8.81
CA ILE A 23 4.06 1.04 9.92
C ILE A 23 3.02 1.97 9.34
N TYR A 24 1.75 1.70 9.58
CA TYR A 24 0.67 2.61 9.24
C TYR A 24 0.48 3.65 10.36
N ARG A 25 0.44 4.93 9.99
CA ARG A 25 0.16 6.07 10.86
C ARG A 25 -1.13 6.76 10.38
N PRO A 26 -2.19 6.81 11.21
CA PRO A 26 -3.49 7.37 10.77
C PRO A 26 -3.45 8.85 10.45
N ALA A 27 -2.52 9.59 11.06
CA ALA A 27 -2.31 11.00 10.83
C ALA A 27 -0.80 11.28 10.71
N PRO A 28 -0.40 12.29 9.93
CA PRO A 28 0.99 12.75 9.87
C PRO A 28 1.48 13.13 11.26
N GLY A 29 2.64 12.61 11.66
CA GLY A 29 3.22 12.88 12.99
C GLY A 29 2.56 12.11 14.15
N SER A 30 1.62 11.20 13.89
CA SER A 30 1.08 10.34 14.95
C SER A 30 2.17 9.41 15.50
N SER A 31 2.30 9.38 16.84
CA SER A 31 3.14 8.41 17.55
C SER A 31 2.52 7.01 17.57
N VAL A 32 1.24 6.88 17.23
CA VAL A 32 0.53 5.61 17.14
C VAL A 32 0.79 4.99 15.78
N GLY A 33 1.72 4.03 15.74
CA GLY A 33 2.01 3.21 14.57
C GLY A 33 1.35 1.84 14.67
N VAL A 34 0.68 1.41 13.60
CA VAL A 34 0.11 0.07 13.46
C VAL A 34 1.02 -0.76 12.55
N PRO A 35 1.69 -1.80 13.07
CA PRO A 35 2.48 -2.70 12.23
C PRO A 35 1.59 -3.38 11.20
N CYS A 36 1.99 -3.30 9.94
CA CYS A 36 1.23 -3.84 8.83
C CYS A 36 2.17 -4.38 7.74
N ARG A 37 1.58 -5.06 6.76
CA ARG A 37 2.30 -5.52 5.57
C ARG A 37 1.59 -4.97 4.35
N ILE A 38 2.32 -4.28 3.49
CA ILE A 38 1.78 -3.61 2.32
C ILE A 38 2.35 -4.20 1.03
N ILE A 39 1.54 -4.24 -0.02
CA ILE A 39 2.00 -4.46 -1.39
C ILE A 39 1.97 -3.10 -2.07
N VAL A 40 3.05 -2.74 -2.75
CA VAL A 40 3.14 -1.46 -3.45
C VAL A 40 3.27 -1.73 -4.93
N ASP A 41 2.29 -1.27 -5.67
CA ASP A 41 2.30 -1.23 -7.11
C ASP A 41 2.65 0.19 -7.58
N ARG A 42 3.80 0.30 -8.26
CA ARG A 42 4.33 1.53 -8.82
C ARG A 42 4.15 1.60 -10.34
N SER A 43 3.46 0.64 -10.95
CA SER A 43 3.15 0.73 -12.38
C SER A 43 2.39 2.03 -12.61
N SER A 44 3.08 3.00 -13.22
CA SER A 44 2.52 4.33 -13.42
C SER A 44 1.37 4.19 -14.40
N ASP A 45 0.16 4.61 -14.01
CA ASP A 45 -0.85 4.99 -14.99
C ASP A 45 -0.31 6.24 -15.69
N ALA A 46 0.37 6.04 -16.82
CA ALA A 46 0.70 7.12 -17.73
C ALA A 46 -0.62 7.59 -18.35
N ALA A 47 -1.25 8.58 -17.73
CA ALA A 47 -2.36 9.28 -18.35
C ALA A 47 -1.78 10.27 -19.38
N GLU A 48 -1.89 9.94 -20.67
CA GLU A 48 -1.65 10.92 -21.74
C GLU A 48 -2.80 11.93 -21.74
N ILE A 49 -2.50 13.18 -21.39
CA ILE A 49 -3.42 14.32 -21.58
C ILE A 49 -2.78 15.24 -22.63
N GLY A 50 -3.17 15.06 -23.89
CA GLY A 50 -2.62 15.81 -25.03
C GLY A 50 -1.17 15.43 -25.34
N ALA A 51 -0.30 16.41 -25.59
CA ALA A 51 1.13 16.20 -25.90
C ALA A 51 2.05 16.22 -24.67
N ALA A 52 1.49 16.22 -23.46
CA ALA A 52 2.23 16.29 -22.21
C ALA A 52 2.10 14.98 -21.43
N ASN A 53 3.24 14.31 -21.22
CA ASN A 53 3.34 13.16 -20.34
C ASN A 53 3.36 13.63 -18.88
N PHE A 54 2.21 13.61 -18.22
CA PHE A 54 2.15 13.82 -16.78
C PHE A 54 2.36 12.50 -16.06
N VAL A 55 3.61 12.18 -15.71
CA VAL A 55 3.89 11.07 -14.79
C VAL A 55 3.53 11.55 -13.38
N ALA A 56 2.26 11.45 -13.00
CA ALA A 56 1.91 11.46 -11.60
C ALA A 56 2.55 10.20 -11.00
N LYS A 57 3.62 10.37 -10.21
CA LYS A 57 4.33 9.27 -9.54
C LYS A 57 3.47 8.65 -8.42
N ARG A 58 2.20 8.37 -8.67
CA ARG A 58 1.31 7.77 -7.69
C ARG A 58 1.56 6.26 -7.62
N ALA A 59 1.50 5.73 -6.42
CA ALA A 59 1.58 4.30 -6.17
C ALA A 59 0.24 3.81 -5.64
N ARG A 60 -0.17 2.62 -6.08
CA ARG A 60 -1.27 1.87 -5.48
C ARG A 60 -0.68 1.04 -4.34
N VAL A 61 -1.17 1.24 -3.13
CA VAL A 61 -0.76 0.51 -1.94
C VAL A 61 -1.91 -0.36 -1.46
N GLU A 62 -1.67 -1.66 -1.31
CA GLU A 62 -2.64 -2.61 -0.82
C GLU A 62 -2.28 -3.05 0.60
N VAL A 63 -3.27 -3.03 1.50
CA VAL A 63 -3.10 -3.46 2.89
C VAL A 63 -4.28 -4.32 3.33
N ARG A 64 -4.01 -5.37 4.10
CA ARG A 64 -5.08 -6.25 4.62
C ARG A 64 -5.91 -5.52 5.67
N ARG A 65 -7.22 -5.66 5.57
CA ARG A 65 -8.17 -5.11 6.54
C ARG A 65 -7.98 -5.66 7.96
N LEU A 66 -7.52 -6.91 8.07
CA LEU A 66 -7.16 -7.52 9.35
C LEU A 66 -5.98 -6.84 10.05
N GLN A 67 -5.12 -6.13 9.30
CA GLN A 67 -3.99 -5.39 9.86
C GLN A 67 -4.33 -3.91 10.08
N VAL A 68 -5.08 -3.31 9.15
CA VAL A 68 -5.54 -1.92 9.24
C VAL A 68 -7.05 -1.90 8.96
N ALA A 69 -7.84 -1.76 10.02
CA ALA A 69 -9.30 -1.89 9.93
C ALA A 69 -9.94 -0.79 9.04
N SER A 70 -9.45 0.44 9.14
CA SER A 70 -9.96 1.60 8.41
C SER A 70 -8.83 2.60 8.14
N PRO A 71 -8.08 2.45 7.04
CA PRO A 71 -7.12 3.47 6.63
C PRO A 71 -7.85 4.76 6.27
N ALA A 72 -7.20 5.90 6.51
CA ALA A 72 -7.77 7.22 6.33
C ALA A 72 -6.98 8.01 5.28
N LYS A 73 -7.66 8.94 4.60
CA LYS A 73 -6.99 9.93 3.77
C LYS A 73 -5.96 10.70 4.63
N SER A 74 -4.81 11.01 4.04
CA SER A 74 -3.64 11.59 4.71
C SER A 74 -2.95 10.68 5.73
N GLY A 75 -3.42 9.44 5.90
CA GLY A 75 -2.65 8.41 6.59
C GLY A 75 -1.37 8.07 5.82
N VAL A 76 -0.37 7.57 6.53
CA VAL A 76 0.97 7.31 5.98
C VAL A 76 1.36 5.87 6.24
N PHE A 77 1.87 5.19 5.22
CA PHE A 77 2.61 3.93 5.40
C PHE A 77 4.10 4.22 5.35
N GLU A 78 4.84 3.81 6.36
CA GLU A 78 6.29 3.96 6.47
C GLU A 78 6.95 2.59 6.33
N ALA A 79 7.77 2.40 5.30
CA ALA A 79 8.43 1.13 5.02
C ALA A 79 9.52 0.83 6.07
N ALA A 80 9.49 -0.38 6.63
CA ALA A 80 10.32 -0.76 7.78
C ALA A 80 11.69 -1.36 7.40
N ALA A 81 11.93 -1.77 6.15
CA ALA A 81 13.16 -2.49 5.76
C ALA A 81 13.64 -2.22 4.33
N VAL A 82 14.97 -2.20 4.17
CA VAL A 82 15.70 -2.20 2.88
C VAL A 82 15.93 -3.65 2.45
N VAL A 83 15.68 -3.97 1.18
CA VAL A 83 16.20 -5.17 0.50
C VAL A 83 16.83 -4.71 -0.83
N GLU A 84 17.97 -5.28 -1.22
CA GLU A 84 18.83 -4.77 -2.29
C GLU A 84 18.41 -5.19 -3.72
N ASN A 85 17.13 -5.27 -4.04
CA ASN A 85 16.70 -5.63 -5.41
C ASN A 85 15.66 -4.68 -6.00
N ALA A 86 15.57 -4.61 -7.33
CA ALA A 86 14.91 -3.56 -8.13
C ALA A 86 13.40 -3.29 -7.88
N GLN A 87 12.74 -4.03 -6.99
CA GLN A 87 11.34 -3.82 -6.54
C GLN A 87 11.23 -3.50 -5.05
N THR A 88 12.29 -2.96 -4.45
CA THR A 88 12.34 -2.80 -3.00
C THR A 88 11.91 -1.42 -2.53
N LEU A 89 11.04 -1.40 -1.51
CA LEU A 89 10.82 -0.22 -0.68
C LEU A 89 12.11 0.11 0.08
N VAL A 90 12.49 1.39 0.09
CA VAL A 90 13.64 1.84 0.89
C VAL A 90 13.17 2.03 2.33
N ALA A 91 13.98 1.68 3.33
CA ALA A 91 13.64 1.99 4.71
C ALA A 91 13.47 3.51 4.88
N GLY A 92 12.38 3.92 5.53
CA GLY A 92 12.02 5.34 5.64
C GLY A 92 11.35 5.91 4.41
N GLU A 93 11.11 5.12 3.36
CA GLU A 93 10.16 5.48 2.32
C GLU A 93 8.75 5.51 2.90
N THR A 94 8.03 6.56 2.56
CA THR A 94 6.68 6.86 3.04
C THR A 94 5.72 6.92 1.88
N PHE A 95 4.49 6.47 2.12
CA PHE A 95 3.40 6.49 1.15
C PHE A 95 2.22 7.21 1.80
N THR A 96 1.96 8.44 1.35
CA THR A 96 0.88 9.26 1.89
C THR A 96 -0.38 9.02 1.10
N ILE A 97 -1.45 8.59 1.76
CA ILE A 97 -2.75 8.31 1.15
C ILE A 97 -3.38 9.62 0.66
N VAL A 98 -3.54 9.79 -0.66
CA VAL A 98 -4.08 11.03 -1.26
C VAL A 98 -5.57 10.99 -1.54
N ALA A 99 -6.16 9.80 -1.66
CA ALA A 99 -7.58 9.59 -1.91
C ALA A 99 -8.21 8.69 -0.85
N ALA A 100 -9.54 8.70 -0.73
CA ALA A 100 -10.23 7.78 0.17
C ALA A 100 -9.91 6.32 -0.21
N PRO A 101 -9.45 5.48 0.75
CA PRO A 101 -9.21 4.07 0.48
C PRO A 101 -10.46 3.35 -0.01
N ARG A 102 -10.26 2.35 -0.88
CA ARG A 102 -11.34 1.56 -1.48
C ARG A 102 -11.14 0.09 -1.14
N CYS A 103 -12.23 -0.65 -0.97
CA CYS A 103 -12.21 -2.11 -1.06
C CYS A 103 -12.68 -2.46 -2.46
N GLU A 104 -11.79 -3.05 -3.26
CA GLU A 104 -12.08 -3.47 -4.63
C GLU A 104 -12.34 -4.98 -4.73
N ASP A 105 -12.15 -5.73 -3.64
CA ASP A 105 -12.40 -7.17 -3.58
C ASP A 105 -13.80 -7.48 -3.06
N ASP A 106 -14.42 -8.54 -3.61
CA ASP A 106 -15.78 -8.98 -3.25
C ASP A 106 -15.94 -9.29 -1.75
N ASP A 107 -14.85 -9.73 -1.11
CA ASP A 107 -14.79 -10.04 0.32
C ASP A 107 -14.44 -8.82 1.21
N ALA A 108 -14.16 -7.65 0.61
CA ALA A 108 -13.70 -6.43 1.29
C ALA A 108 -12.58 -6.69 2.31
N ALA A 109 -11.68 -7.61 2.00
CA ALA A 109 -10.56 -8.08 2.82
C ALA A 109 -9.30 -7.24 2.62
N VAL A 110 -9.22 -6.47 1.52
CA VAL A 110 -8.07 -5.62 1.19
C VAL A 110 -8.51 -4.17 0.99
N TRP A 111 -7.74 -3.26 1.58
CA TRP A 111 -7.80 -1.85 1.26
C TRP A 111 -6.82 -1.53 0.15
N THR A 112 -7.33 -0.86 -0.89
CA THR A 112 -6.57 -0.23 -1.96
C THR A 112 -6.47 1.27 -1.67
N CYS A 113 -5.25 1.74 -1.49
CA CYS A 113 -4.92 3.11 -1.17
C CYS A 113 -4.15 3.72 -2.34
N LEU A 114 -4.62 4.86 -2.85
CA LEU A 114 -3.84 5.66 -3.78
C LEU A 114 -2.91 6.56 -2.96
N CYS A 115 -1.61 6.45 -3.19
CA CYS A 115 -0.59 7.12 -2.40
C CYS A 115 0.37 7.95 -3.25
N ASP A 116 0.82 9.07 -2.69
CA ASP A 116 2.01 9.77 -3.16
C ASP A 116 3.22 9.19 -2.39
N PRO A 117 4.21 8.60 -3.08
CA PRO A 117 5.44 8.13 -2.48
C PRO A 117 6.39 9.31 -2.19
N SER A 118 7.01 9.29 -1.01
CA SER A 118 8.02 10.22 -0.56
C SER A 118 9.10 9.45 0.19
N GLY A 119 10.37 9.55 -0.18
CA GLY A 119 11.46 8.83 0.46
C GLY A 119 12.78 9.60 0.37
N PRO A 120 13.81 9.18 1.11
CA PRO A 120 15.12 9.82 1.03
C PRO A 120 15.65 9.70 -0.41
N LEU A 121 16.15 10.82 -0.93
CA LEU A 121 16.83 10.90 -2.23
C LEU A 121 18.01 9.92 -2.31
#